data_AF-A0A0M3A621-F1
#
_entry.id   AF-A0A0M3A621-F1
#
_cell.length_a   1.000
_cell.length_b   1.000
_cell.length_c   1.000
_cell.angle_alpha   90.00
_cell.angle_beta   90.00
_cell.angle_gamma   90.00
#
_symmetry.space_group_name_H-M   'P 1'
#
loop_
_entity.id
_entity.type
_entity.pdbx_description
1 polymer ?
#
loop_
_entity_poly.entity_id
_entity_poly.type
_entity_poly.pdbx_seq_one_letter_code
_entity_poly.pdbx_strand_id
1 'polypeptide(L)'
;MTEIIKIDARVTGFSNDEIRLISLCFADSGQILVQKTEIFTALPVRPDQQADTIVVTDSPNLIQNWQLKFDAQQHLEEVIKVYQASFRAGLVEFEKSLERYNPMNILQVRKIDKNGPQQEFDSSSLDNGHIAALISIWASHKIAISHAVTSKEEVKEEYIDRTMLPFSI
;
A
#
# COMPACT_ATOMS: atom_id res chain seq x y z
N MET A 1 19.64 8.91 -3.32
CA MET A 1 19.45 8.16 -2.07
C MET A 1 18.02 7.65 -2.11
N THR A 2 17.78 6.34 -2.00
CA THR A 2 16.42 5.80 -2.07
C THR A 2 15.65 6.24 -0.84
N GLU A 3 14.55 6.96 -1.06
CA GLU A 3 13.65 7.39 0.01
C GLU A 3 12.87 6.19 0.54
N ILE A 4 12.83 6.04 1.87
CA ILE A 4 12.08 4.98 2.54
C ILE A 4 10.89 5.62 3.25
N ILE A 5 9.70 5.12 2.93
CA ILE A 5 8.44 5.56 3.52
C ILE A 5 7.86 4.42 4.35
N LYS A 6 7.46 4.72 5.58
CA LYS A 6 6.72 3.80 6.46
C LYS A 6 5.26 3.80 6.05
N ILE A 7 4.66 2.62 6.00
CA ILE A 7 3.23 2.45 5.80
C ILE A 7 2.65 1.90 7.10
N ASP A 8 1.75 2.65 7.72
CA ASP A 8 1.03 2.30 8.96
C ASP A 8 -0.40 1.92 8.59
N ALA A 9 -0.62 0.64 8.30
CA ALA A 9 -1.91 0.11 7.92
C ALA A 9 -2.74 -0.24 9.16
N ARG A 10 -3.94 0.33 9.28
CA ARG A 10 -4.84 0.17 10.43
C ARG A 10 -6.21 -0.30 9.96
N VAL A 11 -6.58 -1.51 10.37
CA VAL A 11 -7.76 -2.22 9.86
C VAL A 11 -8.61 -2.73 11.00
N THR A 12 -9.93 -2.50 10.91
CA THR A 12 -10.88 -2.94 11.93
C THR A 12 -12.13 -3.63 11.37
N GLY A 13 -12.40 -3.54 10.07
CA GLY A 13 -13.73 -3.82 9.50
C GLY A 13 -14.05 -5.26 9.07
N PHE A 14 -13.09 -6.19 9.09
CA PHE A 14 -13.26 -7.54 8.51
C PHE A 14 -13.27 -8.68 9.52
N SER A 15 -12.68 -8.49 10.71
CA SER A 15 -12.70 -9.46 11.81
C SER A 15 -12.84 -8.76 13.16
N ASN A 16 -13.09 -9.54 14.23
CA ASN A 16 -13.28 -9.00 15.58
C ASN A 16 -12.03 -8.30 16.14
N ASP A 17 -10.84 -8.71 15.73
CA ASP A 17 -9.58 -8.16 16.22
C ASP A 17 -9.07 -7.03 15.33
N GLU A 18 -8.77 -5.88 15.93
CA GLU A 18 -8.14 -4.75 15.25
C GLU A 18 -6.67 -5.06 14.93
N ILE A 19 -6.22 -4.69 13.74
CA ILE A 19 -4.82 -4.89 13.33
C ILE A 19 -4.17 -3.58 12.96
N ARG A 20 -2.94 -3.39 13.47
CA ARG A 20 -2.02 -2.37 13.02
C ARG A 20 -0.74 -3.02 12.51
N LEU A 21 -0.47 -2.82 11.23
CA LEU A 21 0.66 -3.42 10.51
C LEU A 21 1.58 -2.31 10.01
N ILE A 22 2.86 -2.41 10.34
CA ILE A 22 3.89 -1.48 9.90
C ILE A 22 4.73 -2.15 8.81
N SER A 23 4.84 -1.46 7.68
CA SER A 23 5.64 -1.88 6.54
C SER A 23 6.63 -0.78 6.14
N LEU A 24 7.73 -1.17 5.51
CA LEU A 24 8.70 -0.25 4.91
C LEU A 24 8.60 -0.33 3.40
N CYS A 25 8.50 0.82 2.73
CA CYS A 25 8.43 0.92 1.28
C CYS A 25 9.61 1.73 0.75
N PHE A 26 10.28 1.21 -0.28
CA PHE A 26 11.25 1.95 -1.07
C PHE A 26 10.50 2.73 -2.15
N ALA A 27 10.51 4.07 -2.05
CA ALA A 27 9.61 4.93 -2.81
C ALA A 27 9.86 4.90 -4.32
N ASP A 28 11.09 4.60 -4.76
CA ASP A 28 11.48 4.57 -6.17
C ASP A 28 10.95 3.34 -6.92
N SER A 29 10.85 2.20 -6.24
CA SER A 29 10.55 0.89 -6.82
C SER A 29 9.18 0.34 -6.40
N GLY A 30 8.65 0.82 -5.27
CA GLY A 30 7.46 0.24 -4.64
C GLY A 30 7.73 -1.09 -3.94
N GLN A 31 9.00 -1.52 -3.85
CA GLN A 31 9.38 -2.68 -3.05
C GLN A 31 8.96 -2.44 -1.59
N ILE A 32 8.37 -3.45 -0.98
CA ILE A 32 7.79 -3.37 0.36
C ILE A 32 8.21 -4.57 1.22
N LEU A 33 8.59 -4.27 2.45
CA LEU A 33 8.79 -5.24 3.51
C LEU A 33 7.69 -5.07 4.57
N VAL A 34 6.82 -6.07 4.70
CA VAL A 34 5.82 -6.15 5.76
C VAL A 34 6.53 -6.58 7.05
N GLN A 35 6.73 -5.64 7.98
CA GLN A 35 7.78 -5.78 8.99
C GLN A 35 7.26 -6.26 10.36
N LYS A 36 6.26 -5.59 10.92
CA LYS A 36 5.78 -5.92 12.27
C LYS A 36 4.33 -5.51 12.48
N THR A 37 3.69 -6.15 13.45
CA THR A 37 2.47 -5.63 14.08
C THR A 37 2.82 -4.70 15.23
N GLU A 38 1.98 -3.70 15.47
CA GLU A 38 2.08 -2.82 16.63
C GLU A 38 0.76 -2.77 17.41
N ILE A 39 0.81 -2.23 18.63
CA ILE A 39 -0.42 -1.99 19.40
C ILE A 39 -1.32 -1.05 18.60
N PHE A 40 -2.58 -1.47 18.43
CA PHE A 40 -3.58 -0.71 17.71
C PHE A 40 -3.85 0.63 18.42
N THR A 41 -4.02 1.68 17.61
CA THR A 41 -4.40 3.00 18.10
C THR A 41 -5.08 3.80 17.00
N ALA A 42 -6.07 4.61 17.38
CA ALA A 42 -6.71 5.57 16.50
C ALA A 42 -5.99 6.94 16.45
N LEU A 43 -4.96 7.12 17.29
CA LEU A 43 -4.26 8.40 17.44
C LEU A 43 -3.33 8.70 16.25
N PRO A 44 -3.06 9.99 15.97
CA PRO A 44 -2.16 10.37 14.89
C PRO A 44 -0.75 9.83 15.10
N VAL A 45 -0.01 9.63 14.00
CA VAL A 45 1.43 9.36 14.04
C VAL A 45 2.14 10.54 14.71
N ARG A 46 3.21 10.27 15.47
CA ARG A 46 3.95 11.33 16.16
C ARG A 46 4.53 12.35 15.16
N PRO A 47 4.56 13.65 15.48
CA PRO A 47 4.99 14.69 14.53
C PRO A 47 6.37 14.47 13.92
N ASP A 48 7.32 13.91 14.67
CA ASP A 48 8.69 13.59 14.22
C ASP A 48 8.74 12.48 13.15
N GLN A 49 7.65 11.74 12.96
CA GLN A 49 7.54 10.63 12.02
C GLN A 49 6.44 10.85 10.96
N GLN A 50 5.74 11.98 10.98
CA GLN A 50 4.65 12.22 10.04
C GLN A 50 5.16 12.43 8.61
N ALA A 51 6.34 13.02 8.44
CA ALA A 51 6.91 13.30 7.13
C ALA A 51 7.25 12.03 6.33
N ASP A 52 7.57 10.93 7.01
CA ASP A 52 8.01 9.67 6.42
C ASP A 52 7.02 8.52 6.66
N THR A 53 5.77 8.81 7.06
CA THR A 53 4.76 7.79 7.35
C THR A 53 3.44 8.09 6.65
N ILE A 54 2.95 7.10 5.92
CA ILE A 54 1.61 7.10 5.33
C ILE A 54 0.72 6.16 6.13
N VAL A 55 -0.35 6.70 6.71
CA VAL A 55 -1.37 5.93 7.38
C VAL A 55 -2.46 5.54 6.38
N VAL A 56 -2.73 4.24 6.29
CA VAL A 56 -3.71 3.63 5.39
C VAL A 56 -4.76 2.93 6.24
N THR A 57 -6.05 3.16 5.97
CA THR A 57 -7.11 2.59 6.82
C THR A 57 -8.41 2.30 6.09
N ASP A 58 -9.12 1.27 6.55
CA ASP A 58 -10.51 0.98 6.14
C ASP A 58 -11.55 1.80 6.94
N SER A 59 -11.13 2.47 8.00
CA SER A 59 -12.00 3.10 9.00
C SER A 59 -11.64 4.58 9.20
N PRO A 60 -11.80 5.42 8.16
CA PRO A 60 -11.37 6.83 8.17
C PRO A 60 -12.10 7.71 9.19
N ASN A 61 -13.28 7.28 9.67
CA ASN A 61 -14.04 7.98 10.70
C ASN A 61 -13.51 7.72 12.12
N LEU A 62 -12.77 6.62 12.31
CA LEU A 62 -12.17 6.23 13.59
C LEU A 62 -10.72 6.74 13.70
N ILE A 63 -9.94 6.54 12.64
CA ILE A 63 -8.50 6.85 12.64
C ILE A 63 -8.27 8.34 12.39
N GLN A 64 -7.38 8.94 13.16
CA GLN A 64 -6.99 10.35 13.00
C GLN A 64 -5.77 10.50 12.09
N ASN A 65 -5.74 11.58 11.30
CA ASN A 65 -4.62 11.97 10.43
C ASN A 65 -4.15 10.86 9.47
N TRP A 66 -5.09 10.27 8.71
CA TRP A 66 -4.80 9.31 7.65
C TRP A 66 -4.58 9.99 6.29
N GLN A 67 -3.85 9.31 5.41
CA GLN A 67 -3.52 9.81 4.07
C GLN A 67 -4.21 8.98 2.97
N LEU A 68 -4.46 7.70 3.21
CA LEU A 68 -5.12 6.83 2.25
C LEU A 68 -6.29 6.06 2.87
N LYS A 69 -7.48 6.25 2.30
CA LYS A 69 -8.68 5.49 2.66
C LYS A 69 -8.78 4.24 1.77
N PHE A 70 -8.97 3.09 2.40
CA PHE A 70 -9.43 1.87 1.76
C PHE A 70 -10.96 1.75 1.91
N ASP A 71 -11.62 1.30 0.85
CA ASP A 71 -13.06 1.07 0.80
C ASP A 71 -13.27 -0.24 0.04
N ALA A 72 -13.77 -1.26 0.75
CA ALA A 72 -13.82 -2.61 0.20
C ALA A 72 -14.67 -2.72 -1.06
N GLN A 73 -15.76 -1.95 -1.14
CA GLN A 73 -16.67 -2.00 -2.29
C GLN A 73 -16.03 -1.38 -3.54
N GLN A 74 -15.16 -0.39 -3.36
CA GLN A 74 -14.59 0.37 -4.47
C GLN A 74 -13.20 -0.12 -4.86
N HIS A 75 -12.39 -0.52 -3.88
CA HIS A 75 -10.95 -0.70 -4.06
C HIS A 75 -10.51 -2.15 -3.99
N LEU A 76 -11.33 -3.09 -3.48
CA LEU A 76 -10.87 -4.45 -3.23
C LEU A 76 -10.28 -5.09 -4.49
N GLU A 77 -10.97 -5.03 -5.63
CA GLU A 77 -10.49 -5.60 -6.90
C GLU A 77 -9.13 -5.02 -7.34
N GLU A 78 -8.95 -3.69 -7.25
CA GLU A 78 -7.68 -3.03 -7.55
C GLU A 78 -6.57 -3.54 -6.62
N VAL A 79 -6.87 -3.61 -5.32
CA VAL A 79 -5.93 -4.07 -4.30
C VAL A 79 -5.48 -5.51 -4.54
N ILE A 80 -6.40 -6.43 -4.92
CA ILE A 80 -6.03 -7.81 -5.30
C ILE A 80 -5.07 -7.80 -6.50
N LYS A 81 -5.41 -7.05 -7.56
CA LYS A 81 -4.62 -7.00 -8.79
C LYS A 81 -3.22 -6.44 -8.54
N VAL A 82 -3.13 -5.35 -7.77
CA VAL A 82 -1.85 -4.73 -7.39
C VAL A 82 -1.00 -5.70 -6.56
N TYR A 83 -1.61 -6.40 -5.61
CA TYR A 83 -0.93 -7.43 -4.84
C TYR A 83 -0.36 -8.54 -5.75
N GLN A 84 -1.19 -9.14 -6.61
CA GLN A 84 -0.76 -10.21 -7.51
C GLN A 84 0.34 -9.76 -8.48
N ALA A 85 0.29 -8.52 -8.98
CA ALA A 85 1.32 -7.96 -9.83
C ALA A 85 2.64 -7.76 -9.07
N SER A 86 2.57 -7.14 -7.89
CA SER A 86 3.73 -6.83 -7.06
C SER A 86 4.42 -8.11 -6.55
N PHE A 87 3.63 -9.11 -6.13
CA PHE A 87 4.15 -10.39 -5.69
C PHE A 87 4.86 -11.14 -6.82
N ARG A 88 4.26 -11.20 -8.03
CA ARG A 88 4.90 -11.81 -9.21
C ARG A 88 6.18 -11.10 -9.65
N ALA A 89 6.26 -9.79 -9.42
CA ALA A 89 7.45 -8.99 -9.70
C ALA A 89 8.55 -9.13 -8.63
N GLY A 90 8.31 -9.89 -7.54
CA GLY A 90 9.26 -10.04 -6.45
C GLY A 90 9.44 -8.78 -5.59
N LEU A 91 8.45 -7.87 -5.58
CA LEU A 91 8.51 -6.61 -4.86
C LEU A 91 7.99 -6.70 -3.42
N VAL A 92 7.45 -7.86 -3.01
CA VAL A 92 6.79 -8.03 -1.73
C VAL A 92 7.55 -9.03 -0.88
N GLU A 93 8.01 -8.58 0.28
CA GLU A 93 8.63 -9.42 1.30
C GLU A 93 7.84 -9.33 2.61
N PHE A 94 7.81 -10.43 3.35
CA PHE A 94 7.22 -10.51 4.67
C PHE A 94 8.30 -10.90 5.66
N GLU A 95 8.32 -10.23 6.81
CA GLU A 95 9.00 -10.78 7.98
C GLU A 95 8.38 -12.13 8.35
N LYS A 96 9.21 -13.09 8.74
CA LYS A 96 8.80 -14.49 8.93
C LYS A 96 7.60 -14.65 9.87
N SER A 97 7.54 -13.83 10.92
CA SER A 97 6.43 -13.85 11.90
C SER A 97 5.08 -13.40 11.32
N LEU A 98 5.09 -12.75 10.15
CA LEU A 98 3.94 -12.17 9.48
C LEU A 98 3.57 -12.90 8.19
N GLU A 99 4.29 -13.95 7.81
CA GLU A 99 3.94 -14.78 6.65
C GLU A 99 2.50 -15.32 6.70
N ARG A 100 1.94 -15.49 7.91
CA ARG A 100 0.53 -15.88 8.09
C ARG A 100 -0.46 -14.90 7.46
N TYR A 101 -0.12 -13.61 7.38
CA TYR A 101 -0.94 -12.56 6.77
C TYR A 101 -0.70 -12.40 5.28
N ASN A 102 0.18 -13.22 4.68
CA ASN A 102 0.41 -13.20 3.25
C ASN A 102 -0.88 -13.61 2.51
N PRO A 103 -1.47 -12.73 1.66
CA PRO A 103 -2.70 -13.05 0.95
C PRO A 103 -2.60 -14.25 0.00
N MET A 104 -1.39 -14.71 -0.34
CA MET A 104 -1.18 -15.98 -1.06
C MET A 104 -1.76 -17.19 -0.33
N ASN A 105 -1.81 -17.16 1.00
CA ASN A 105 -2.29 -18.29 1.82
C ASN A 105 -3.80 -18.53 1.68
N ILE A 106 -4.55 -17.51 1.21
CA ILE A 106 -6.01 -17.53 1.10
C ILE A 106 -6.48 -17.38 -0.35
N LEU A 107 -5.56 -17.44 -1.32
CA LEU A 107 -5.89 -17.46 -2.75
C LEU A 107 -6.43 -18.83 -3.13
N GLN A 108 -7.70 -18.89 -3.50
CA GLN A 108 -8.33 -20.08 -4.06
C GLN A 108 -8.38 -19.98 -5.58
N VAL A 109 -7.97 -21.06 -6.25
CA VAL A 109 -8.17 -21.23 -7.69
C VAL A 109 -9.60 -21.71 -7.92
N ARG A 110 -10.43 -20.92 -8.60
CA ARG A 110 -11.73 -21.40 -9.11
C ARG A 110 -11.59 -22.02 -10.49
N LYS A 111 -12.63 -22.78 -10.87
CA LYS A 111 -12.76 -23.49 -12.16
C LYS A 111 -12.36 -22.59 -13.34
N ILE A 112 -11.68 -23.21 -14.29
CA ILE A 112 -11.24 -22.62 -15.56
C ILE A 112 -12.46 -22.08 -16.32
N ASP A 113 -12.50 -20.76 -16.52
CA ASP A 113 -13.39 -20.06 -17.44
C ASP A 113 -12.77 -20.08 -18.86
N LYS A 114 -13.54 -19.71 -19.87
CA LYS A 114 -13.14 -19.43 -21.25
C LYS A 114 -11.97 -18.43 -21.34
N ASN A 115 -11.74 -17.65 -20.29
CA ASN A 115 -10.65 -16.69 -20.15
C ASN A 115 -9.44 -17.21 -19.34
N GLY A 116 -9.42 -18.48 -18.92
CA GLY A 116 -8.37 -19.08 -18.11
C GLY A 116 -8.74 -19.28 -16.63
N PRO A 117 -7.78 -19.69 -15.78
CA PRO A 117 -8.01 -19.86 -14.34
C PRO A 117 -8.22 -18.52 -13.65
N GLN A 118 -9.36 -18.34 -12.98
CA GLN A 118 -9.61 -17.17 -12.12
C GLN A 118 -9.27 -17.50 -10.66
N GLN A 119 -8.61 -16.56 -10.00
CA GLN A 119 -8.24 -16.66 -8.58
C GLN A 119 -9.12 -15.70 -7.77
N GLU A 120 -9.74 -16.20 -6.71
CA GLU A 120 -10.54 -15.42 -5.76
C GLU A 120 -9.95 -15.61 -4.36
N PHE A 121 -10.09 -14.59 -3.50
CA PHE A 121 -9.79 -14.77 -2.08
C PHE A 121 -10.91 -15.55 -1.41
N ASP A 122 -10.53 -16.52 -0.59
CA ASP A 122 -11.45 -17.17 0.33
C ASP A 122 -11.92 -16.17 1.39
N SER A 123 -13.12 -15.63 1.21
CA SER A 123 -13.71 -14.69 2.15
C SER A 123 -13.91 -15.27 3.55
N SER A 124 -13.95 -16.61 3.69
CA SER A 124 -14.10 -17.26 5.00
C SER A 124 -12.79 -17.32 5.79
N SER A 125 -11.65 -17.12 5.12
CA SER A 125 -10.31 -17.14 5.70
C SER A 125 -9.66 -15.74 5.75
N LEU A 126 -10.34 -14.71 5.23
CA LEU A 126 -9.87 -13.34 5.17
C LEU A 126 -10.07 -12.65 6.53
N ASP A 127 -8.98 -12.18 7.15
CA ASP A 127 -9.01 -11.43 8.40
C ASP A 127 -8.41 -10.01 8.23
N ASN A 128 -8.48 -9.21 9.29
CA ASN A 128 -7.93 -7.84 9.30
C ASN A 128 -6.41 -7.80 9.02
N GLY A 129 -5.67 -8.87 9.30
CA GLY A 129 -4.23 -8.96 9.03
C GLY A 129 -3.93 -9.12 7.54
N HIS A 130 -4.68 -9.98 6.85
CA HIS A 130 -4.59 -10.10 5.39
C HIS A 130 -4.96 -8.79 4.70
N ILE A 131 -6.02 -8.13 5.15
CA ILE A 131 -6.42 -6.81 4.62
C ILE A 131 -5.34 -5.77 4.89
N ALA A 132 -4.75 -5.73 6.08
CA ALA A 132 -3.68 -4.80 6.40
C ALA A 132 -2.46 -4.99 5.48
N ALA A 133 -2.10 -6.24 5.18
CA ALA A 133 -1.04 -6.55 4.22
C ALA A 133 -1.41 -6.08 2.80
N LEU A 134 -2.62 -6.39 2.34
CA LEU A 134 -3.14 -5.99 1.04
C LEU A 134 -3.11 -4.46 0.83
N ILE A 135 -3.65 -3.70 1.78
CA ILE A 135 -3.69 -2.23 1.66
C ILE A 135 -2.30 -1.60 1.83
N SER A 136 -1.39 -2.25 2.55
CA SER A 136 0.01 -1.80 2.64
C SER A 136 0.70 -1.89 1.29
N ILE A 137 0.54 -3.00 0.58
CA ILE A 137 1.12 -3.24 -0.75
C ILE A 137 0.46 -2.35 -1.80
N TRP A 138 -0.85 -2.09 -1.66
CA TRP A 138 -1.54 -1.12 -2.48
C TRP A 138 -0.99 0.30 -2.29
N ALA A 139 -0.71 0.69 -1.05
CA ALA A 139 -0.11 1.98 -0.75
C ALA A 139 1.33 2.09 -1.29
N SER A 140 2.16 1.05 -1.20
CA SER A 140 3.51 1.08 -1.78
C SER A 140 3.49 1.28 -3.30
N HIS A 141 2.52 0.67 -3.98
CA HIS A 141 2.32 0.89 -5.41
C HIS A 141 1.94 2.35 -5.73
N LYS A 142 1.04 2.97 -4.96
CA LYS A 142 0.68 4.39 -5.15
C LYS A 142 1.84 5.32 -4.85
N ILE A 143 2.62 5.03 -3.80
CA ILE A 143 3.85 5.76 -3.48
C ILE A 143 4.80 5.73 -4.68
N ALA A 144 5.06 4.55 -5.24
CA ALA A 144 5.97 4.40 -6.38
C ALA A 144 5.53 5.18 -7.61
N ILE A 145 4.24 5.13 -7.95
CA ILE A 145 3.68 5.92 -9.04
C ILE A 145 3.85 7.42 -8.77
N SER A 146 3.53 7.87 -7.56
CA SER A 146 3.66 9.28 -7.19
C SER A 146 5.11 9.76 -7.23
N HIS A 147 6.04 8.94 -6.73
CA HIS A 147 7.47 9.22 -6.77
C HIS A 147 7.96 9.32 -8.22
N ALA A 148 7.58 8.39 -9.10
CA ALA A 148 7.95 8.44 -10.52
C ALA A 148 7.44 9.69 -11.26
N VAL A 149 6.28 10.23 -10.87
CA VAL A 149 5.73 11.47 -11.44
C VAL A 149 6.43 12.72 -10.89
N THR A 150 6.87 12.69 -9.64
CA THR A 150 7.42 13.85 -8.93
C THR A 150 8.95 13.92 -8.93
N SER A 151 9.63 12.81 -9.24
CA SER A 151 11.08 12.76 -9.41
C SER A 151 11.47 13.66 -10.58
N LYS A 152 12.02 14.83 -10.24
CA LYS A 152 12.57 15.76 -11.22
C LYS A 152 13.83 15.14 -11.80
N GLU A 153 13.84 14.85 -13.10
CA GLU A 153 15.09 14.80 -13.83
C GLU A 153 15.74 16.18 -13.78
N GLU A 154 17.06 16.24 -13.61
CA GLU A 154 17.81 17.48 -13.79
C GLU A 154 17.71 17.91 -15.26
N VAL A 155 16.73 18.75 -15.57
CA VAL A 155 16.56 19.33 -16.90
C VAL A 155 17.65 20.38 -17.08
N LYS A 156 18.58 20.15 -18.02
CA LYS A 156 19.57 21.17 -18.37
C LYS A 156 18.87 22.44 -18.85
N GLU A 157 19.39 23.61 -18.46
CA GLU A 157 18.79 24.92 -18.78
C GLU A 157 18.50 25.12 -20.28
N GLU A 158 19.30 24.49 -21.15
CA GLU A 158 19.13 24.55 -22.60
C GLU A 158 17.85 23.87 -23.12
N TYR A 159 17.23 22.98 -22.33
CA TYR A 159 15.99 22.27 -22.66
C TYR A 159 14.76 22.83 -21.93
N ILE A 160 14.91 23.91 -21.18
CA ILE A 160 13.78 24.57 -20.52
C ILE A 160 12.94 25.29 -21.56
N ASP A 161 11.67 24.92 -21.66
CA ASP A 161 10.70 25.61 -22.49
C ASP A 161 10.50 27.05 -22.01
N ARG A 162 11.09 27.98 -22.76
CA ARG A 162 11.08 29.41 -22.45
C ARG A 162 9.70 30.04 -22.62
N THR A 163 8.75 29.37 -23.25
CA THR A 163 7.37 29.85 -23.42
C THR A 163 6.52 29.65 -22.16
N MET A 164 6.96 28.75 -21.28
CA MET A 164 6.32 28.44 -19.99
C MET A 164 6.92 29.24 -18.83
N LEU A 165 7.82 30.18 -19.12
CA LEU A 165 8.29 31.15 -18.13
C LEU A 165 7.11 32.03 -17.70
N PRO A 166 6.98 32.35 -16.40
CA PRO A 166 5.86 33.14 -15.91
C PRO A 166 5.72 34.43 -16.71
N PHE A 167 4.47 34.79 -17.05
CA PHE A 167 4.17 36.02 -17.76
C PHE A 167 4.88 37.18 -17.05
N SER A 168 5.79 37.81 -17.77
CA SER A 168 6.45 39.02 -17.27
C SER A 168 5.37 40.09 -17.15
N ILE A 169 5.23 40.65 -15.94
CA ILE A 169 4.33 41.77 -15.64
C ILE A 169 4.87 43.04 -16.31
#